data_AF-A0A2V6NSX0-F1
#
_entry.id   AF-A0A2V6NSX0-F1
#
_cell.length_a   1.000
_cell.length_b   1.000
_cell.length_c   1.000
_cell.angle_alpha   90.00
_cell.angle_beta   90.00
_cell.angle_gamma   90.00
#
_symmetry.space_group_name_H-M   'P 1'
#
loop_
_entity.id
_entity.type
_entity.pdbx_description
1 polymer ?
#
loop_
_entity_poly.entity_id
_entity_poly.type
_entity_poly.pdbx_seq_one_letter_code
_entity_poly.pdbx_strand_id
1 'polypeptide(L)' 'MSAQERARQFATLHAGSCGDLEAETVPMGDGGLSLTIQCSCGARLDETLSQEDLLEILLGGIERTSDPGA' A
#
# COMPACT_ATOMS: atom_id res chain seq x y z
N MET A 1 -4.40 1.66 -14.13
CA MET A 1 -3.46 1.80 -13.01
C MET A 1 -4.15 1.28 -11.77
N SER A 2 -3.64 0.22 -11.15
CA SER A 2 -4.25 -0.42 -9.97
C SER A 2 -4.13 0.46 -8.72
N ALA A 3 -4.91 0.17 -7.67
CA ALA A 3 -4.79 0.84 -6.38
C ALA A 3 -3.37 0.68 -5.78
N GLN A 4 -2.76 -0.50 -5.98
CA GLN A 4 -1.38 -0.76 -5.60
C GLN A 4 -0.38 0.14 -6.34
N GLU A 5 -0.53 0.29 -7.67
CA GLU A 5 0.36 1.15 -8.46
C GLU A 5 0.26 2.62 -8.01
N ARG A 6 -0.96 3.10 -7.70
CA ARG A 6 -1.17 4.46 -7.19
C ARG A 6 -0.56 4.64 -5.80
N ALA A 7 -0.78 3.71 -4.87
CA ALA A 7 -0.17 3.73 -3.54
C ALA A 7 1.36 3.72 -3.63
N ARG A 8 1.94 2.90 -4.52
CA ARG A 8 3.38 2.85 -4.76
C ARG A 8 3.92 4.16 -5.33
N GLN A 9 3.25 4.76 -6.31
CA GLN A 9 3.66 6.05 -6.87
C GLN A 9 3.58 7.16 -5.82
N PHE A 10 2.51 7.21 -5.03
CA PHE A 10 2.36 8.18 -3.94
C PHE A 10 3.49 8.04 -2.92
N ALA A 11 3.73 6.82 -2.42
CA ALA A 11 4.81 6.56 -1.47
C ALA A 11 6.18 6.92 -2.06
N THR A 12 6.44 6.59 -3.33
CA THR A 12 7.71 6.94 -4.00
C THR A 12 7.91 8.45 -4.10
N LEU A 13 6.86 9.19 -4.47
CA LEU A 13 6.90 10.64 -4.62
C LEU A 13 7.12 11.34 -3.27
N HIS A 14 6.44 10.88 -2.22
CA HIS A 14 6.40 11.55 -0.93
C HIS A 14 7.45 11.06 0.07
N ALA A 15 7.85 9.78 0.07
CA ALA A 15 8.94 9.27 0.91
C ALA A 15 10.29 9.91 0.55
N GLY A 16 10.54 10.15 -0.75
CA GLY A 16 11.78 10.76 -1.21
C GLY A 16 11.88 12.26 -0.95
N SER A 17 10.74 12.94 -0.77
CA SER A 17 10.66 14.41 -0.87
C SER A 17 10.18 15.09 0.41
N CYS A 18 9.44 14.39 1.27
CA CYS A 18 8.59 15.04 2.27
C CYS A 18 8.75 14.48 3.70
N GLY A 19 9.56 13.44 3.91
CA GLY A 19 9.81 12.86 5.24
C GLY A 19 8.95 11.62 5.51
N ASP A 20 8.43 11.51 6.73
CA ASP A 20 7.73 10.31 7.20
C ASP A 20 6.39 10.08 6.49
N LEU A 21 6.08 8.79 6.29
CA LEU A 21 4.81 8.29 5.79
C LEU A 21 4.16 7.41 6.87
N GLU A 22 2.92 7.70 7.19
CA GLU A 22 2.06 6.86 8.02
C GLU A 22 1.05 6.16 7.13
N ALA A 23 0.86 4.86 7.32
CA ALA A 23 -0.11 4.07 6.58
C ALA A 23 -1.05 3.37 7.56
N GLU A 24 -2.35 3.52 7.36
CA GLU A 24 -3.41 2.87 8.13
C GLU A 24 -4.23 1.97 7.22
N THR A 25 -4.58 0.78 7.71
CA THR A 25 -5.39 -0.17 6.98
C THR A 25 -6.59 -0.62 7.82
N VAL A 26 -7.77 -0.64 7.19
CA VAL A 26 -9.02 -1.01 7.83
C VAL A 26 -9.73 -2.07 6.98
N PRO A 27 -10.00 -3.27 7.51
CA PRO A 27 -10.78 -4.28 6.80
C PRO A 27 -12.20 -3.78 6.49
N MET A 28 -12.69 -4.09 5.30
CA MET A 28 -14.05 -3.75 4.87
C MET A 28 -14.97 -4.97 4.98
N GLY A 29 -16.28 -4.72 5.14
CA GLY A 29 -17.27 -5.77 5.35
C GLY A 29 -17.48 -6.72 4.16
N ASP A 30 -16.95 -6.37 3.00
CA ASP A 30 -16.96 -7.14 1.75
C ASP A 30 -15.68 -7.97 1.54
N GLY A 31 -14.76 -7.98 2.52
CA GLY A 31 -13.47 -8.67 2.41
C GLY A 31 -12.39 -7.85 1.68
N GLY A 32 -12.69 -6.62 1.27
CA GLY A 32 -11.70 -5.64 0.83
C GLY A 32 -10.96 -4.98 2.01
N LEU A 33 -10.08 -4.04 1.68
CA LEU A 33 -9.27 -3.33 2.65
C LEU A 33 -9.16 -1.86 2.26
N SER A 34 -9.56 -0.97 3.16
CA SER A 34 -9.31 0.46 3.02
C SER A 34 -7.87 0.75 3.44
N LEU A 35 -7.14 1.49 2.62
CA LEU A 35 -5.77 1.93 2.86
C LEU A 35 -5.73 3.45 2.86
N THR A 36 -5.25 4.05 3.94
CA THR A 36 -4.93 5.48 4.01
C THR A 36 -3.42 5.63 4.13
N ILE A 37 -2.81 6.47 3.31
CA ILE A 37 -1.40 6.87 3.45
C ILE A 37 -1.37 8.38 3.65
N GLN A 38 -0.75 8.83 4.73
CA GLN A 38 -0.57 10.23 5.06
C GLN A 38 0.91 10.56 5.14
N CYS A 39 1.31 11.64 4.49
CA CYS A 39 2.66 12.18 4.59
C CYS A 39 2.68 13.38 5.53
N SER A 40 3.79 13.55 6.24
CA SER A 40 4.04 14.71 7.12
C SER A 40 3.96 16.07 6.42
N CYS A 41 4.11 16.14 5.09
CA CYS A 41 3.87 17.36 4.32
C CYS A 41 2.38 17.71 4.12
N GLY A 42 1.47 16.89 4.63
CA GLY A 42 0.01 17.06 4.51
C GLY A 42 -0.61 16.38 3.29
N ALA A 43 0.18 15.72 2.43
CA ALA A 43 -0.36 14.91 1.35
C ALA A 43 -1.05 13.66 1.92
N ARG A 44 -2.18 13.27 1.33
CA ARG A 44 -2.98 12.11 1.75
C ARG A 44 -3.46 11.35 0.52
N LEU A 45 -3.41 10.03 0.61
CA LEU A 45 -4.01 9.11 -0.34
C LEU A 45 -4.95 8.16 0.40
N ASP A 46 -6.17 8.03 -0.09
CA ASP A 46 -7.15 7.06 0.37
C ASP A 46 -7.44 6.10 -0.80
N GLU A 47 -7.26 4.81 -0.55
CA GLU A 47 -7.46 3.74 -1.52
C GLU A 47 -8.34 2.63 -0.96
N THR A 48 -9.03 1.93 -1.84
CA THR A 48 -9.74 0.70 -1.51
C THR A 48 -9.14 -0.42 -2.33
N LEU A 49 -8.62 -1.43 -1.63
CA LEU A 49 -8.14 -2.67 -2.21
C LEU A 49 -9.31 -3.66 -2.20
N SER A 50 -9.67 -4.17 -3.37
CA SER A 50 -10.61 -5.28 -3.45
C SER A 50 -9.99 -6.54 -2.84
N GLN A 51 -10.83 -7.54 -2.55
CA GLN A 51 -10.34 -8.86 -2.13
C GLN A 51 -9.36 -9.45 -3.16
N GLU A 52 -9.62 -9.23 -4.45
CA GLU A 52 -8.77 -9.70 -5.55
C GLU A 52 -7.40 -8.99 -5.53
N ASP A 53 -7.38 -7.65 -5.42
CA ASP A 53 -6.14 -6.87 -5.30
C ASP A 53 -5.33 -7.29 -4.06
N LEU A 54 -6.02 -7.54 -2.95
CA LEU A 54 -5.38 -7.99 -1.70
C LEU A 54 -4.73 -9.37 -1.89
N LEU A 55 -5.41 -10.30 -2.55
CA LEU A 55 -4.87 -11.63 -2.85
C LEU A 55 -3.67 -11.55 -3.79
N GLU A 56 -3.72 -10.70 -4.82
CA GLU A 56 -2.58 -10.49 -5.72
C GLU A 56 -1.36 -9.90 -4.97
N ILE A 57 -1.58 -8.95 -4.06
CA ILE A 57 -0.51 -8.38 -3.22
C ILE A 57 0.10 -9.44 -2.30
N LEU A 58 -0.74 -10.24 -1.64
CA LEU A 58 -0.27 -11.28 -0.71
C LEU A 58 0.48 -12.39 -1.45
N LEU A 59 -0.08 -12.89 -2.56
CA LEU A 59 0.49 -13.98 -3.33
C LEU A 59 1.74 -13.54 -4.12
N GLY A 60 1.73 -12.33 -4.67
CA GLY A 60 2.89 -11.74 -5.35
C GLY A 60 3.98 -11.20 -4.40
N GLY A 61 3.63 -10.89 -3.15
CA GLY A 61 4.55 -10.47 -2.10
C GLY A 61 5.38 -11.63 -1.51
N ILE A 62 4.79 -12.83 -1.43
CA ILE A 62 5.46 -14.04 -0.92
C ILE A 62 6.65 -14.45 -1.80
N GLU A 63 6.61 -14.20 -3.11
CA GLU A 63 7.74 -14.49 -4.00
C GLU A 63 8.96 -13.56 -3.78
N ARG A 64 8.78 -12.39 -3.15
CA ARG A 64 9.86 -11.41 -2.94
C ARG A 64 10.49 -11.41 -1.55
N THR A 65 9.96 -12.15 -0.59
CA THR A 65 10.56 -12.33 0.75
C THR A 65 11.18 -13.72 0.94
N SER A 66 11.34 -14.49 -0.14
CA SER A 66 12.21 -15.66 -0.11
C SER A 66 13.66 -15.15 -0.07
N ASP A 67 14.14 -14.85 1.13
CA ASP A 67 15.56 -14.68 1.40
C ASP A 67 16.28 -16.00 1.05
N PRO A 68 17.22 -16.03 0.08
CA PRO A 68 18.05 -17.20 -0.15
C PRO A 68 19.21 -17.33 0.86
N GLY A 69 19.23 -16.59 1.97
CA GLY A 69 20.19 -16.86 3.05
C GLY A 69 20.01 -16.05 4.32
N ALA A 70 19.49 -16.70 5.36
CA ALA A 70 19.83 -16.44 6.76
C ALA A 70 19.78 -17.74 7.57
#